data_AF-A0ABD5C700-F1
#
_entry.id   AF-A0ABD5C700-F1
#
_cell.length_a   1.000
_cell.length_b   1.000
_cell.length_c   1.000
_cell.angle_alpha   90.00
_cell.angle_beta   90.00
_cell.angle_gamma   90.00
#
_symmetry.space_group_name_H-M   'P 1'
#
loop_
_entity.id
_entity.type
_entity.pdbx_description
1 polymer ?
#
loop_
_entity_poly.entity_id
_entity_poly.type
_entity_poly.pdbx_seq_one_letter_code
_entity_poly.pdbx_strand_id
1 'polypeptide(L)'
;MSNAALELFNERLPHKPYFSDDLHFGVRIAGKERAILAKYIQFNQPHAMFWLGFDVDRAGAAIDWSDRNAPAPTLTITNPENGHAHLLYALKTSIRTAPDGKMKPLRYAAAVENALRKKLEADAGY
;
A
#
# COMPACT_ATOMS: atom_id res chain seq x y z
N MET A 1 -14.64 -19.30 2.06
CA MET A 1 -15.04 -17.89 2.24
C MET A 1 -13.95 -17.04 1.59
N SER A 2 -14.29 -16.22 0.60
CA SER A 2 -13.30 -15.29 0.05
C SER A 2 -13.16 -14.07 0.95
N ASN A 3 -11.93 -13.56 1.09
CA ASN A 3 -11.67 -12.35 1.85
C ASN A 3 -11.81 -11.16 0.91
N ALA A 4 -12.88 -10.37 1.08
CA ALA A 4 -13.22 -9.26 0.20
C ALA A 4 -12.09 -8.22 0.07
N ALA A 5 -11.30 -8.00 1.12
CA ALA A 5 -10.18 -7.06 1.08
C ALA A 5 -9.03 -7.60 0.20
N LEU A 6 -8.74 -8.89 0.27
CA LEU A 6 -7.74 -9.55 -0.59
C LEU A 6 -8.20 -9.63 -2.05
N GLU A 7 -9.50 -9.88 -2.29
CA GLU A 7 -10.06 -9.81 -3.65
C GLU A 7 -9.90 -8.41 -4.25
N LEU A 8 -10.23 -7.37 -3.47
CA LEU A 8 -10.08 -5.98 -3.89
C LEU A 8 -8.61 -5.61 -4.19
N PHE A 9 -7.68 -6.09 -3.37
CA PHE A 9 -6.25 -5.93 -3.62
C PHE A 9 -5.84 -6.57 -4.94
N ASN A 10 -6.18 -7.84 -5.13
CA ASN A 10 -5.85 -8.60 -6.34
C ASN A 10 -6.48 -8.03 -7.61
N GLU A 11 -7.69 -7.46 -7.52
CA GLU A 11 -8.36 -6.78 -8.63
C GLU A 11 -7.62 -5.51 -9.06
N ARG A 12 -7.07 -4.76 -8.10
CA ARG A 12 -6.47 -3.44 -8.32
C ARG A 12 -4.97 -3.46 -8.62
N LEU A 13 -4.31 -4.61 -8.51
CA LEU A 13 -2.92 -4.79 -8.90
C LEU A 13 -2.70 -4.44 -10.38
N PRO A 14 -1.52 -3.92 -10.75
CA PRO A 14 -1.13 -3.76 -12.14
C PRO A 14 -1.23 -5.08 -12.91
N HIS A 15 -1.51 -5.01 -14.21
CA HIS A 15 -1.43 -6.21 -15.08
C HIS A 15 -0.01 -6.75 -15.19
N LYS A 16 0.98 -5.85 -15.18
CA LYS A 16 2.41 -6.15 -15.21
C LYS A 16 3.14 -5.38 -14.11
N PRO A 17 2.99 -5.76 -12.83
CA PRO A 17 3.60 -5.03 -11.74
C PRO A 17 5.11 -5.26 -11.70
N TYR A 18 5.84 -4.30 -11.14
CA TYR A 18 7.18 -4.57 -10.64
C TYR A 18 7.10 -5.51 -9.44
N PHE A 19 8.05 -6.43 -9.31
CA PHE A 19 8.15 -7.34 -8.17
C PHE A 19 9.60 -7.76 -7.91
N SER A 20 9.88 -8.24 -6.71
CA SER A 20 11.17 -8.82 -6.34
C SER A 20 11.04 -9.74 -5.12
N ASP A 21 11.97 -10.67 -4.96
CA ASP A 21 12.16 -11.43 -3.71
C ASP A 21 13.32 -10.87 -2.87
N ASP A 22 14.17 -10.05 -3.48
CA ASP A 22 15.31 -9.39 -2.85
C ASP A 22 15.67 -8.12 -3.63
N LEU A 23 15.46 -6.97 -3.00
CA LEU A 23 15.67 -5.66 -3.61
C LEU A 23 17.15 -5.39 -3.97
N HIS A 24 18.12 -6.13 -3.39
CA HIS A 24 19.53 -6.02 -3.78
C HIS A 24 19.78 -6.41 -5.24
N PHE A 25 18.97 -7.33 -5.78
CA PHE A 25 19.04 -7.75 -7.19
C PHE A 25 18.12 -6.93 -8.10
N GLY A 26 17.53 -5.85 -7.58
CA GLY A 26 16.60 -4.97 -8.29
C GLY A 26 15.19 -5.55 -8.41
N VAL A 27 14.39 -4.95 -9.30
CA VAL A 27 12.99 -5.32 -9.56
C VAL A 27 12.82 -5.87 -10.97
N ARG A 28 11.85 -6.77 -11.14
CA ARG A 28 11.47 -7.38 -12.43
C ARG A 28 10.02 -7.05 -12.75
N ILE A 29 9.64 -7.19 -14.02
CA ILE A 29 8.25 -7.02 -14.49
C ILE A 29 7.75 -8.36 -15.04
N ALA A 30 6.58 -8.82 -14.60
CA ALA A 30 5.92 -10.02 -15.12
C ALA A 30 4.39 -9.87 -15.02
N GLY A 31 3.62 -10.82 -15.56
CA GLY A 31 2.17 -10.86 -15.34
C GLY A 31 1.81 -11.00 -13.86
N LYS A 32 0.66 -10.42 -13.48
CA LYS A 32 0.15 -10.40 -12.09
C LYS A 32 0.17 -11.78 -11.43
N GLU A 33 -0.20 -12.82 -12.16
CA GLU A 33 -0.31 -14.20 -11.67
C GLU A 33 1.04 -14.75 -11.16
N ARG A 34 2.14 -14.30 -11.75
CA ARG A 34 3.50 -14.65 -11.30
C ARG A 34 4.00 -13.70 -10.22
N ALA A 35 3.79 -12.40 -10.41
CA ALA A 35 4.36 -11.38 -9.54
C ALA A 35 3.77 -11.41 -8.12
N ILE A 36 2.50 -11.81 -7.96
CA ILE A 36 1.82 -11.91 -6.65
C ILE A 36 2.47 -12.92 -5.68
N LEU A 37 3.27 -13.84 -6.20
CA LEU A 37 3.95 -14.86 -5.40
C LEU A 37 5.27 -14.35 -4.79
N ALA A 38 5.72 -13.15 -5.16
CA ALA A 38 6.98 -12.58 -4.71
C ALA A 38 6.84 -11.84 -3.37
N LYS A 39 7.95 -11.69 -2.64
CA LYS A 39 7.97 -10.95 -1.36
C LYS A 39 7.59 -9.47 -1.51
N TYR A 40 8.02 -8.84 -2.59
CA TYR A 40 7.76 -7.42 -2.88
C TYR A 40 6.99 -7.31 -4.20
N ILE A 41 5.95 -6.47 -4.22
CA ILE A 41 5.13 -6.21 -5.40
C ILE A 41 4.67 -4.76 -5.44
N GLN A 42 4.70 -4.16 -6.63
CA GLN A 42 4.05 -2.88 -6.88
C GLN A 42 2.53 -3.05 -6.82
N PHE A 43 1.91 -2.46 -5.82
CA PHE A 43 0.47 -2.61 -5.59
C PHE A 43 -0.40 -1.56 -6.31
N ASN A 44 0.14 -0.38 -6.63
CA ASN A 44 -0.57 0.67 -7.36
C ASN A 44 -0.28 0.64 -8.86
N GLN A 45 -1.24 1.10 -9.67
CA GLN A 45 -1.05 1.23 -11.12
C GLN A 45 -0.03 2.34 -11.42
N PRO A 46 0.74 2.24 -12.53
CA PRO A 46 1.66 3.30 -12.94
C PRO A 46 1.02 4.69 -13.10
N HIS A 47 -0.29 4.74 -13.36
CA HIS A 47 -1.03 5.97 -13.67
C HIS A 47 -2.27 6.18 -12.78
N ALA A 48 -2.47 5.31 -11.79
CA ALA A 48 -3.61 5.40 -10.88
C ALA A 48 -3.26 4.87 -9.48
N MET A 49 -3.49 5.71 -8.49
CA MET A 49 -3.35 5.35 -7.08
C MET A 49 -4.69 4.84 -6.55
N PHE A 50 -4.72 3.59 -6.14
CA PHE A 50 -5.86 2.93 -5.50
C PHE A 50 -5.65 2.71 -4.00
N TRP A 51 -4.40 2.76 -3.55
CA TRP A 51 -4.01 2.45 -2.19
C TRP A 51 -3.09 3.54 -1.65
N LEU A 52 -3.32 3.95 -0.41
CA LEU A 52 -2.31 4.62 0.41
C LEU A 52 -1.65 3.54 1.27
N GLY A 53 -0.32 3.45 1.21
CA GLY A 53 0.45 2.47 1.98
C GLY A 53 1.34 3.16 3.01
N PHE A 54 1.44 2.56 4.20
CA PHE A 54 2.26 3.08 5.28
C PHE A 54 3.05 1.92 5.88
N ASP A 55 4.37 2.04 5.88
CA ASP A 55 5.24 1.10 6.58
C ASP A 55 5.46 1.56 8.03
N VAL A 56 5.31 0.60 8.93
CA VAL A 56 5.24 0.85 10.36
C VAL A 56 6.19 -0.09 11.09
N ASP A 57 7.33 0.47 11.47
CA ASP A 57 8.44 -0.24 12.09
C ASP A 57 8.35 -0.32 13.62
N ARG A 58 7.36 -1.06 14.11
CA ARG A 58 7.25 -1.38 15.53
C ARG A 58 6.48 -2.66 15.76
N ALA A 59 6.74 -3.32 16.89
CA ALA A 59 5.97 -4.47 17.32
C ALA A 59 4.49 -4.09 17.53
N GLY A 60 3.57 -4.90 17.00
CA GLY A 60 2.12 -4.68 17.13
C GLY A 60 1.53 -3.71 16.10
N ALA A 61 2.30 -3.29 15.10
CA ALA A 61 1.90 -2.34 14.05
C ALA A 61 0.60 -2.71 13.31
N ALA A 62 0.27 -4.00 13.27
CA ALA A 62 -0.95 -4.51 12.62
C ALA A 62 -2.26 -4.02 13.25
N ILE A 63 -2.26 -3.67 14.54
CA ILE A 63 -3.48 -3.34 15.28
C ILE A 63 -3.42 -2.00 16.02
N ASP A 64 -2.23 -1.46 16.22
CA ASP A 64 -2.02 -0.28 17.06
C ASP A 64 -2.55 1.04 16.45
N TRP A 65 -2.97 1.01 15.18
CA TRP A 65 -3.76 2.06 14.55
C TRP A 65 -5.00 2.41 15.40
N SER A 66 -5.58 1.41 16.10
CA SER A 66 -6.74 1.59 16.97
C SER A 66 -6.41 2.46 18.19
N ASP A 67 -5.31 2.16 18.89
CA ASP A 67 -4.86 2.90 20.07
C ASP A 67 -4.45 4.34 19.72
N ARG A 68 -3.98 4.55 18.48
CA ARG A 68 -3.67 5.86 17.90
C ARG A 68 -4.92 6.60 17.40
N ASN A 69 -6.10 6.01 17.55
CA ASN A 69 -7.37 6.52 17.05
C ASN A 69 -7.31 6.84 15.53
N ALA A 70 -6.48 6.11 14.78
CA ALA A 70 -6.39 6.22 13.33
C ALA A 70 -7.57 5.48 12.67
N PRO A 71 -7.96 5.85 11.44
CA PRO A 71 -8.96 5.09 10.72
C PRO A 71 -8.52 3.62 10.58
N ALA A 72 -9.48 2.70 10.55
CA ALA A 72 -9.16 1.30 10.31
C ALA A 72 -8.57 1.13 8.89
N PRO A 73 -7.42 0.45 8.75
CA PRO A 73 -6.86 0.09 7.46
C PRO A 73 -7.77 -0.95 6.77
N THR A 74 -7.72 -0.99 5.44
CA THR A 74 -8.42 -2.03 4.68
C THR A 74 -7.68 -3.37 4.77
N LEU A 75 -6.35 -3.34 4.76
CA LEU A 75 -5.47 -4.49 4.90
C LEU A 75 -4.29 -4.15 5.81
N THR A 76 -3.90 -5.12 6.63
CA THR A 76 -2.67 -5.08 7.43
C THR A 76 -1.81 -6.28 7.07
N ILE A 77 -0.57 -6.02 6.65
CA ILE A 77 0.38 -7.06 6.24
C ILE A 77 1.50 -7.04 7.26
N THR A 78 1.60 -8.10 8.07
CA THR A 78 2.52 -8.12 9.21
C THR A 78 3.70 -9.02 8.93
N ASN A 79 4.90 -8.57 9.26
CA ASN A 79 6.05 -9.47 9.39
C ASN A 79 5.91 -10.26 10.70
N PRO A 80 5.70 -11.59 10.65
CA PRO A 80 5.51 -12.40 11.85
C PRO A 80 6.75 -12.46 12.76
N GLU A 81 7.94 -12.14 12.25
CA GLU A 81 9.20 -12.24 13.00
C GLU A 81 9.38 -11.07 14.00
N ASN A 82 9.03 -9.84 13.59
CA ASN A 82 9.26 -8.63 14.40
C ASN A 82 7.98 -7.83 14.69
N GLY A 83 6.85 -8.18 14.09
CA GLY A 83 5.56 -7.51 14.30
C GLY A 83 5.42 -6.16 13.59
N HIS A 84 6.39 -5.76 12.76
CA HIS A 84 6.26 -4.59 11.87
C HIS A 84 5.18 -4.87 10.84
N ALA A 85 4.54 -3.83 10.32
CA ALA A 85 3.45 -4.02 9.37
C ALA A 85 3.32 -2.92 8.35
N HIS A 86 2.88 -3.30 7.16
CA HIS A 86 2.31 -2.39 6.19
C HIS A 86 0.80 -2.23 6.42
N LEU A 87 0.34 -0.99 6.48
CA LEU A 87 -1.07 -0.63 6.59
C LEU A 87 -1.54 -0.06 5.24
N LEU A 88 -2.50 -0.72 4.60
CA LEU A 88 -3.03 -0.31 3.31
C LEU A 88 -4.47 0.21 3.43
N TYR A 89 -4.71 1.40 2.89
CA TYR A 89 -6.02 2.06 2.86
C TYR A 89 -6.52 2.13 1.42
N ALA A 90 -7.61 1.41 1.12
CA ALA A 90 -8.22 1.42 -0.21
C ALA A 90 -8.97 2.72 -0.47
N LEU A 91 -8.70 3.34 -1.61
CA LEU A 91 -9.50 4.45 -2.13
C LEU A 91 -10.70 3.90 -2.89
N LYS A 92 -11.91 4.40 -2.61
CA LYS A 92 -13.11 3.99 -3.35
C LYS A 92 -12.97 4.29 -4.85
N THR A 93 -12.42 5.46 -5.18
CA THR A 93 -12.13 5.90 -6.54
C THR A 93 -10.64 6.19 -6.63
N SER A 94 -9.97 5.70 -7.68
CA SER A 94 -8.55 5.97 -7.86
C SER A 94 -8.27 7.43 -8.17
N ILE A 95 -7.07 7.86 -7.81
CA ILE A 95 -6.54 9.17 -8.18
C ILE A 95 -5.59 8.96 -9.37
N ARG A 96 -5.84 9.70 -10.47
CA ARG A 96 -4.99 9.67 -11.65
C ARG A 96 -3.66 10.37 -11.35
N THR A 97 -2.55 9.64 -11.50
CA THR A 97 -1.18 10.10 -11.23
C THR A 97 -0.37 10.37 -12.50
N ALA A 98 -0.95 10.10 -13.68
CA ALA A 98 -0.36 10.52 -14.96
C ALA A 98 -0.33 12.05 -15.11
N PRO A 99 0.50 12.61 -16.02
CA PRO A 99 0.67 14.06 -16.20
C PRO A 99 -0.61 14.85 -16.52
N ASP A 100 -1.62 14.19 -17.07
CA ASP A 100 -2.94 14.73 -17.36
C ASP A 100 -3.92 14.64 -16.18
N GLY A 101 -3.45 14.17 -15.02
CA GLY A 101 -4.20 14.10 -13.77
C GLY A 101 -4.57 15.47 -13.21
N LYS A 102 -5.70 15.54 -12.50
CA LYS A 102 -6.12 16.78 -11.83
C LYS A 102 -5.26 17.03 -10.60
N MET A 103 -4.69 18.24 -10.50
CA MET A 103 -3.86 18.65 -9.36
C MET A 103 -4.61 18.67 -8.01
N LYS A 104 -5.91 19.00 -8.00
CA LYS A 104 -6.69 19.10 -6.75
C LYS A 104 -6.76 17.75 -6.00
N PRO A 105 -7.21 16.64 -6.63
CA PRO A 105 -7.15 15.31 -6.01
C PRO A 105 -5.75 14.89 -5.53
N LEU A 106 -4.71 15.13 -6.35
CA LEU A 106 -3.34 14.76 -5.99
C LEU A 106 -2.86 15.49 -4.72
N ARG A 107 -3.06 16.80 -4.65
CA ARG A 107 -2.72 17.60 -3.47
C ARG A 107 -3.49 17.18 -2.23
N TYR A 108 -4.78 16.89 -2.40
CA TYR A 108 -5.61 16.45 -1.29
C TYR A 108 -5.16 15.09 -0.76
N ALA A 109 -4.86 14.15 -1.65
CA ALA A 109 -4.35 12.84 -1.28
C ALA A 109 -3.01 12.92 -0.56
N ALA A 110 -2.07 13.72 -1.06
CA ALA A 110 -0.80 13.96 -0.38
C ALA A 110 -0.98 14.58 1.01
N ALA A 111 -1.97 15.47 1.19
CA ALA A 111 -2.29 16.04 2.50
C ALA A 111 -2.84 14.97 3.47
N VAL A 112 -3.75 14.11 3.00
CA VAL A 112 -4.31 12.99 3.76
C VAL A 112 -3.22 11.98 4.12
N GLU A 113 -2.40 11.59 3.15
CA GLU A 113 -1.28 10.67 3.32
C GLU A 113 -0.28 11.19 4.35
N ASN A 114 0.14 12.46 4.26
CA ASN A 114 1.06 13.03 5.24
C ASN A 114 0.44 13.14 6.64
N ALA A 115 -0.84 13.50 6.75
CA ALA A 115 -1.51 13.56 8.04
C ALA A 115 -1.63 12.16 8.68
N LEU A 116 -1.98 11.16 7.88
CA LEU A 116 -2.13 9.78 8.34
C LEU A 116 -0.77 9.14 8.67
N ARG A 117 0.26 9.35 7.85
CA ARG A 117 1.65 8.95 8.13
C ARG A 117 2.12 9.47 9.48
N LYS A 118 1.92 10.78 9.76
CA LYS A 118 2.27 11.38 11.05
C LYS A 118 1.49 10.75 12.20
N LYS A 119 0.18 10.55 12.03
CA LYS A 119 -0.68 9.93 13.05
C LYS A 119 -0.29 8.49 13.37
N LEU A 120 0.10 7.74 12.34
CA LEU A 120 0.56 6.37 12.45
C LEU A 120 2.05 6.27 12.85
N GLU A 121 2.79 7.38 12.93
CA GLU A 121 4.25 7.39 13.06
C GLU A 121 4.92 6.42 12.07
N ALA A 122 4.40 6.40 10.85
CA ALA A 122 4.92 5.58 9.77
C ALA A 122 6.21 6.17 9.18
N ASP A 123 7.02 5.31 8.58
CA ASP A 123 8.28 5.70 7.94
C ASP A 123 8.04 6.83 6.92
N ALA A 124 8.92 7.83 6.94
CA ALA A 124 8.92 8.94 5.99
C ALA A 124 9.69 8.62 4.70
N GLY A 125 10.52 7.58 4.71
CA GLY A 125 11.29 7.11 3.54
C GLY A 125 10.59 6.06 2.68
N TYR A 126 9.45 5.54 3.16
CA TYR A 126 8.57 4.63 2.42
C TYR A 126 7.88 5.33 1.24
#